data_AF-A0A8T3MTL6-F1
#
_entry.id   AF-A0A8T3MTL6-F1
#
_cell.length_a   1.000
_cell.length_b   1.000
_cell.length_c   1.000
_cell.angle_alpha   90.00
_cell.angle_beta   90.00
_cell.angle_gamma   90.00
#
_symmetry.space_group_name_H-M   'P 1'
#
loop_
_entity.id
_entity.type
_entity.pdbx_description
1 polymer ?
#
loop_
_entity_poly.entity_id
_entity_poly.type
_entity_poly.pdbx_seq_one_letter_code
_entity_poly.pdbx_strand_id
1 'polypeptide(L)'
;MTGPASVEDYMAGLPDERRAALEALRQTIKAAAPEATELISYQMPAFRSHGRFLVSYAAYKNHYSLFPASDAVIDALGEELTRYLSGKGTIRFPAASPI
;
A
#
# COMPACT_ATOMS: atom_id res chain seq x y z
N MET A 1 3.02 -20.68 -10.10
CA MET A 1 3.65 -19.74 -9.15
C MET A 1 2.63 -19.44 -8.07
N THR A 2 2.86 -19.92 -6.86
CA THR A 2 1.95 -19.70 -5.73
C THR A 2 2.16 -18.28 -5.23
N GLY A 3 1.09 -17.50 -5.12
CA GLY A 3 1.13 -16.18 -4.50
C GLY A 3 1.47 -16.22 -3.03
N PRO A 4 1.74 -15.05 -2.43
CA PRO A 4 1.87 -14.95 -0.99
C PRO A 4 0.57 -15.41 -0.32
N ALA A 5 0.70 -16.31 0.66
CA ALA A 5 -0.44 -16.83 1.41
C ALA A 5 -0.95 -15.82 2.46
N SER A 6 -0.08 -14.90 2.90
CA SER A 6 -0.38 -13.87 3.88
C SER A 6 0.46 -12.61 3.64
N VAL A 7 0.12 -11.52 4.32
CA VAL A 7 0.93 -10.29 4.30
C VAL A 7 2.33 -10.56 4.84
N GLU A 8 2.47 -11.39 5.86
CA GLU A 8 3.77 -11.78 6.41
C GLU A 8 4.63 -12.54 5.39
N ASP A 9 4.02 -13.45 4.62
CA ASP A 9 4.72 -14.19 3.56
C ASP A 9 5.19 -13.24 2.44
N TYR A 10 4.34 -12.27 2.05
CA TYR A 10 4.74 -11.20 1.13
C TYR A 10 5.92 -10.38 1.65
N MET A 11 5.87 -9.96 2.93
CA MET A 11 6.95 -9.21 3.56
C MET A 11 8.24 -10.04 3.65
N ALA A 12 8.13 -11.33 3.96
CA ALA A 12 9.26 -12.26 4.02
C ALA A 12 9.98 -12.39 2.67
N GLY A 13 9.25 -12.26 1.56
CA GLY A 13 9.80 -12.25 0.20
C GLY A 13 10.50 -10.95 -0.22
N LEU A 14 10.38 -9.87 0.56
CA LEU A 14 11.02 -8.59 0.26
C LEU A 14 12.43 -8.49 0.88
N PRO A 15 13.37 -7.80 0.20
CA PRO A 15 14.66 -7.43 0.79
C PRO A 15 14.47 -6.46 1.97
N ASP A 16 15.37 -6.51 2.95
CA ASP A 16 15.26 -5.81 4.24
C ASP A 16 14.90 -4.32 4.12
N GLU A 17 15.57 -3.58 3.24
CA GLU A 17 15.31 -2.15 3.04
C GLU A 17 13.85 -1.87 2.62
N ARG A 18 13.29 -2.74 1.79
CA ARG A 18 11.91 -2.60 1.31
C ARG A 18 10.90 -3.09 2.31
N ARG A 19 11.24 -4.16 3.04
CA ARG A 19 10.42 -4.66 4.13
C ARG A 19 10.23 -3.56 5.18
N ALA A 20 11.31 -2.90 5.60
CA ALA A 20 11.26 -1.84 6.60
C ALA A 20 10.32 -0.69 6.20
N ALA A 21 10.46 -0.17 4.97
CA ALA A 21 9.59 0.88 4.47
C ALA A 21 8.11 0.44 4.35
N LEU A 22 7.86 -0.77 3.85
CA LEU A 22 6.51 -1.27 3.69
C LEU A 22 5.84 -1.63 5.03
N GLU A 23 6.65 -2.03 6.02
CA GLU A 23 6.19 -2.27 7.39
C GLU A 23 5.85 -0.97 8.11
N ALA A 24 6.63 0.09 7.91
CA ALA A 24 6.29 1.43 8.40
C ALA A 24 4.96 1.91 7.80
N LEU A 25 4.76 1.75 6.49
CA LEU A 25 3.49 2.05 5.83
C LEU A 25 2.33 1.23 6.42
N ARG A 26 2.53 -0.08 6.61
CA ARG A 26 1.55 -0.98 7.21
C ARG A 26 1.14 -0.50 8.60
N GLN A 27 2.10 -0.11 9.43
CA GLN A 27 1.83 0.41 10.78
C GLN A 27 1.05 1.73 10.74
N THR A 28 1.41 2.65 9.85
CA THR A 28 0.71 3.93 9.66
C THR A 28 -0.75 3.71 9.25
N ILE A 29 -1.01 2.81 8.28
CA ILE A 29 -2.38 2.50 7.84
C ILE A 29 -3.18 1.88 9.00
N LYS A 30 -2.57 0.94 9.74
CA LYS A 30 -3.22 0.30 10.89
C LYS A 30 -3.50 1.27 12.03
N ALA A 31 -2.64 2.25 12.26
CA ALA A 31 -2.87 3.30 13.25
C ALA A 31 -4.01 4.24 12.83
N ALA A 32 -4.11 4.57 11.53
CA ALA A 32 -5.18 5.40 10.99
C ALA A 32 -6.53 4.67 10.91
N ALA A 33 -6.51 3.35 10.67
CA ALA A 33 -7.69 2.50 10.54
C ALA A 33 -7.55 1.22 11.37
N PRO A 34 -7.65 1.31 12.71
CA PRO A 34 -7.43 0.15 13.60
C PRO A 34 -8.47 -0.96 13.42
N GLU A 35 -9.65 -0.64 12.89
CA GLU A 35 -10.71 -1.60 12.58
C GLU A 35 -10.52 -2.28 11.23
N ALA A 36 -9.50 -1.90 10.46
CA ALA A 36 -9.22 -2.52 9.17
C ALA A 36 -8.59 -3.91 9.33
N THR A 37 -9.07 -4.86 8.56
CA THR A 37 -8.54 -6.22 8.46
C THR A 37 -7.53 -6.32 7.32
N GLU A 38 -6.40 -6.94 7.61
CA GLU A 38 -5.34 -7.20 6.63
C GLU A 38 -5.62 -8.47 5.83
N LEU A 39 -5.38 -8.41 4.53
CA LEU A 39 -5.56 -9.54 3.62
C LEU A 39 -4.60 -9.45 2.45
N ILE A 40 -4.45 -10.55 1.73
CA ILE A 40 -3.83 -10.55 0.40
C ILE A 40 -4.93 -10.42 -0.65
N SER A 41 -4.79 -9.45 -1.55
CA SER A 41 -5.64 -9.28 -2.72
C SER A 41 -4.76 -8.98 -3.93
N TYR A 42 -5.05 -9.60 -5.08
CA TYR A 42 -4.23 -9.47 -6.28
C TYR A 42 -2.72 -9.73 -6.04
N GLN A 43 -2.40 -10.67 -5.13
CA GLN A 43 -1.02 -11.02 -4.74
C GLN A 43 -0.26 -9.91 -3.99
N MET A 44 -0.98 -8.94 -3.46
CA MET A 44 -0.43 -7.80 -2.73
C MET A 44 -1.12 -7.65 -1.38
N PRO A 45 -0.43 -7.10 -0.36
CA PRO A 45 -1.05 -6.65 0.87
C PRO A 45 -2.18 -5.65 0.62
N ALA A 46 -3.28 -5.83 1.34
CA ALA A 46 -4.43 -4.95 1.31
C ALA A 46 -5.09 -4.85 2.67
N PHE A 47 -5.82 -3.75 2.86
CA PHE A 47 -6.68 -3.51 4.00
C PHE A 47 -8.14 -3.44 3.56
N ARG A 48 -9.01 -4.06 4.35
CA ARG A 48 -10.47 -3.91 4.24
C ARG A 48 -11.02 -3.34 5.54
N SER A 49 -11.87 -2.33 5.45
CA SER A 49 -12.57 -1.77 6.61
C SER A 49 -14.07 -1.90 6.42
N HIS A 50 -14.79 -2.36 7.45
CA HIS A 50 -16.23 -2.64 7.43
C HIS A 50 -16.69 -3.44 6.18
N GLY A 51 -15.90 -4.46 5.79
CA GLY A 51 -16.18 -5.30 4.63
C GLY A 51 -15.90 -4.67 3.26
N ARG A 52 -15.50 -3.39 3.21
CA ARG A 52 -15.13 -2.68 1.98
C ARG A 52 -13.62 -2.64 1.79
N PHE A 53 -13.17 -2.69 0.55
CA PHE A 53 -11.76 -2.49 0.22
C PHE A 53 -11.37 -1.05 0.58
N LEU A 54 -10.26 -0.89 1.29
CA LEU A 54 -9.79 0.41 1.77
C LEU A 54 -8.59 0.87 0.93
N VAL A 55 -7.53 0.06 0.94
CA VAL A 55 -6.28 0.35 0.25
C VAL A 55 -5.48 -0.92 0.03
N SER A 56 -4.77 -1.03 -1.09
CA SER A 56 -3.71 -2.02 -1.29
C SER A 56 -2.37 -1.31 -1.47
N TYR A 57 -1.29 -2.00 -1.14
CA TYR A 57 0.05 -1.45 -1.21
C TYR A 57 1.05 -2.53 -1.61
N ALA A 58 2.08 -2.13 -2.35
CA ALA A 58 3.09 -3.04 -2.87
C ALA A 58 4.46 -2.37 -2.99
N ALA A 59 5.51 -3.15 -2.78
CA ALA A 59 6.90 -2.76 -3.01
C ALA A 59 7.37 -3.26 -4.38
N TYR A 60 7.84 -2.34 -5.23
CA TYR A 60 8.48 -2.64 -6.51
C TYR A 60 9.98 -2.33 -6.45
N LYS A 61 10.69 -2.63 -7.56
CA LYS A 61 12.14 -2.43 -7.62
C LYS A 61 12.59 -0.99 -7.37
N ASN A 62 11.86 -0.02 -7.92
CA ASN A 62 12.27 1.38 -7.95
C ASN A 62 11.27 2.31 -7.25
N HIS A 63 10.18 1.77 -6.72
CA HIS A 63 9.08 2.54 -6.15
C HIS A 63 8.20 1.70 -5.25
N TYR A 64 7.40 2.37 -4.44
CA TYR A 64 6.30 1.81 -3.69
C TYR A 64 5.01 2.31 -4.30
N SER A 65 3.99 1.46 -4.38
CA SER A 65 2.69 1.82 -4.90
C SER A 65 1.63 1.67 -3.82
N LEU A 66 0.75 2.66 -3.74
CA LEU A 66 -0.45 2.67 -2.94
C LEU A 66 -1.66 2.76 -3.89
N PHE A 67 -2.62 1.88 -3.69
CA PHE A 67 -3.83 1.75 -4.50
C PHE A 67 -5.04 2.04 -3.60
N PRO A 68 -5.45 3.32 -3.49
CA PRO A 68 -6.67 3.67 -2.77
C PRO A 68 -7.90 3.07 -3.46
N ALA A 69 -8.91 2.72 -2.67
CA ALA A 69 -10.16 2.15 -3.17
C ALA A 69 -11.09 3.17 -3.86
N SER A 70 -10.82 4.47 -3.75
CA SER A 70 -11.74 5.52 -4.17
C SER A 70 -11.01 6.74 -4.72
N ASP A 71 -11.49 7.25 -5.86
CA ASP A 71 -11.08 8.53 -6.42
C ASP A 71 -11.32 9.69 -5.44
N ALA A 72 -12.29 9.59 -4.52
CA ALA A 72 -12.53 10.62 -3.51
C ALA A 72 -11.34 10.80 -2.55
N VAL A 73 -10.53 9.75 -2.33
CA VAL A 73 -9.29 9.86 -1.55
C VAL A 73 -8.26 10.67 -2.35
N ILE A 74 -8.20 10.47 -3.66
CA ILE A 74 -7.28 11.20 -4.54
C ILE A 74 -7.69 12.68 -4.63
N ASP A 75 -8.99 12.95 -4.83
CA ASP A 75 -9.54 14.31 -4.84
C ASP A 75 -9.31 15.04 -3.50
N ALA A 76 -9.52 14.35 -2.37
CA ALA A 76 -9.35 14.94 -1.04
C ALA A 76 -7.88 15.28 -0.70
N LEU A 77 -6.93 14.54 -1.26
CA LEU A 77 -5.50 14.76 -1.06
C LEU A 77 -4.87 15.72 -2.08
N GLY A 78 -5.61 16.07 -3.13
CA GLY A 78 -5.37 17.24 -3.99
C GLY A 78 -3.95 17.39 -4.56
N GLU A 79 -3.44 18.62 -4.53
CA GLU A 79 -2.15 19.01 -5.13
C GLU A 79 -0.93 18.33 -4.49
N GLU A 80 -0.98 18.01 -3.20
CA GLU A 80 0.14 17.40 -2.48
C GLU A 80 0.48 15.99 -2.97
N LEU A 81 -0.54 15.23 -3.42
CA LEU A 81 -0.36 13.93 -4.04
C LEU A 81 -0.09 13.99 -5.54
N THR A 82 -0.30 15.12 -6.20
CA THR A 82 -0.18 15.23 -7.66
C THR A 82 1.24 14.88 -8.13
N ARG A 83 2.27 15.17 -7.31
CA ARG A 83 3.66 14.80 -7.58
C ARG A 83 3.95 13.29 -7.48
N TYR A 84 3.09 12.55 -6.79
CA TYR A 84 3.20 11.10 -6.60
C TYR A 84 2.11 10.33 -7.35
N LEU A 85 1.11 11.00 -7.91
CA LEU A 85 0.03 10.35 -8.62
C LEU A 85 0.54 9.76 -9.93
N SER A 86 0.25 8.48 -10.15
CA SER A 86 0.56 7.73 -11.35
C SER A 86 -0.76 7.27 -11.97
N GLY A 87 -1.20 7.95 -13.03
CA GLY A 87 -2.46 7.66 -13.70
C GLY A 87 -3.67 8.06 -12.87
N LYS A 88 -4.80 7.36 -13.04
CA LYS A 88 -6.10 7.75 -12.46
C LYS A 88 -6.35 7.28 -11.02
N GLY A 89 -5.49 6.44 -10.46
CA GLY A 89 -5.88 5.68 -9.25
C GLY A 89 -4.72 5.11 -8.43
N THR A 90 -3.48 5.46 -8.73
CA THR A 90 -2.30 4.86 -8.08
C THR A 90 -1.38 5.95 -7.59
N ILE A 91 -1.01 5.89 -6.33
CA ILE A 91 -0.02 6.78 -5.75
C ILE A 91 1.31 6.03 -5.73
N ARG A 92 2.32 6.58 -6.38
CA ARG A 92 3.63 5.98 -6.56
C ARG A 92 4.68 6.82 -5.84
N PHE A 93 5.26 6.25 -4.80
CA PHE A 93 6.35 6.85 -4.05
C PHE A 93 7.70 6.36 -4.59
N PRO A 94 8.65 7.25 -4.90
CA PRO A 94 9.98 6.85 -5.36
C PRO A 94 10.75 6.14 -4.23
N ALA A 95 11.47 5.06 -4.55
CA ALA A 95 12.21 4.31 -3.53
C ALA A 95 13.32 5.12 -2.83
N ALA A 96 13.79 6.20 -3.46
CA ALA A 96 14.79 7.12 -2.91
C ALA A 96 14.25 8.06 -1.82
N SER A 97 12.92 8.14 -1.66
CA SER A 97 12.27 8.87 -0.56
C SER A 97 11.28 7.92 0.09
N PRO A 98 11.73 7.12 1.08
CA PRO A 98 10.84 6.18 1.75
C PRO A 98 9.67 6.91 2.42
N ILE A 99 8.53 6.21 2.48
CA ILE A 99 7.21 6.68 2.92
C ILE A 99 7.18 6.87 4.43
#